data_AF-R6YF20-F1
#
_entry.id   AF-R6YF20-F1
#
_cell.length_a   1.000
_cell.length_b   1.000
_cell.length_c   1.000
_cell.angle_alpha   90.00
_cell.angle_beta   90.00
_cell.angle_gamma   90.00
#
_symmetry.space_group_name_H-M   'P 1'
#
loop_
_entity.id
_entity.type
_entity.pdbx_description
1 polymer ?
#
loop_
_entity_poly.entity_id
_entity_poly.type
_entity_poly.pdbx_seq_one_letter_code
_entity_poly.pdbx_strand_id
1 'polypeptide(L)'
;MARRGGFQGGMPGNMNNLMKQAQKMQRQMEEQQKEMEEKEFEATAGGGAVTVKVSGKKEVLSVKLSEEVVDPDDIEMLEDLIVAATNEALRMMEADSAKAMEALTGGLNLGGGFPF
;
A
#
# COMPACT_ATOMS: atom_id res chain seq x y z
N MET A 1 13.06 -57.30 -26.18
CA MET A 1 14.28 -56.49 -25.88
C MET A 1 14.31 -55.33 -26.86
N ALA A 2 14.83 -54.12 -26.63
CA ALA A 2 15.09 -53.27 -25.44
C ALA A 2 15.52 -51.87 -25.99
N ARG A 3 15.52 -50.72 -25.31
CA ARG A 3 15.33 -50.32 -23.89
C ARG A 3 14.34 -49.11 -23.80
N ARG A 4 14.19 -48.54 -22.60
CA ARG A 4 13.52 -47.28 -22.23
C ARG A 4 14.59 -46.23 -21.87
N GLY A 5 14.30 -44.93 -22.05
CA GLY A 5 15.06 -43.83 -21.45
C GLY A 5 15.28 -42.65 -22.40
N GLY A 6 15.09 -41.39 -22.00
CA GLY A 6 14.54 -40.89 -20.74
C GLY A 6 14.42 -39.37 -20.79
N PHE A 7 13.36 -38.80 -20.20
CA PHE A 7 13.23 -37.35 -20.09
C PHE A 7 14.35 -36.80 -19.20
N GLN A 8 15.21 -35.94 -19.76
CA GLN A 8 16.34 -35.36 -19.04
C GLN A 8 15.81 -34.25 -18.12
N GLY A 9 15.73 -34.56 -16.81
CA GLY A 9 15.11 -33.70 -15.82
C GLY A 9 15.86 -32.37 -15.62
N GLY A 10 15.09 -31.28 -15.48
CA GLY A 10 15.61 -29.97 -15.11
C GLY A 10 16.21 -29.96 -13.69
N MET A 11 17.23 -29.11 -13.49
CA MET A 11 18.10 -29.07 -12.32
C MET A 11 17.35 -28.87 -10.98
N PRO A 12 17.33 -29.85 -10.05
CA PRO A 12 16.62 -29.73 -8.77
C PRO A 12 17.14 -28.62 -7.83
N GLY A 13 18.42 -28.24 -7.97
CA GLY A 13 19.05 -27.23 -7.12
C GLY A 13 18.46 -25.82 -7.26
N ASN A 14 17.96 -25.47 -8.46
CA ASN A 14 17.40 -24.14 -8.71
C ASN A 14 16.03 -23.96 -8.04
N MET A 15 15.24 -25.05 -7.96
CA MET A 15 13.89 -25.05 -7.40
C MET A 15 13.87 -24.79 -5.89
N ASN A 16 14.82 -25.35 -5.14
CA ASN A 16 14.89 -25.18 -3.68
C ASN A 16 15.24 -23.73 -3.30
N ASN A 17 16.14 -23.09 -4.06
CA ASN A 17 16.47 -21.68 -3.85
C ASN A 17 15.31 -20.75 -4.21
N LEU A 18 14.59 -21.03 -5.31
CA LEU A 18 13.39 -20.30 -5.69
C LEU A 18 12.29 -20.40 -4.61
N MET A 19 12.02 -21.60 -4.09
CA MET A 19 11.06 -21.80 -2.99
C MET A 19 11.42 -21.02 -1.73
N LYS A 20 12.71 -20.95 -1.35
CA LYS A 20 13.17 -20.15 -0.20
C LYS A 20 13.00 -18.65 -0.43
N GLN A 21 13.23 -18.16 -1.66
CA GLN A 21 13.01 -16.76 -2.00
C GLN A 21 11.51 -16.41 -1.98
N ALA A 22 10.64 -17.27 -2.53
CA ALA A 22 9.19 -17.12 -2.46
C ALA A 22 8.67 -17.11 -1.00
N GLN A 23 9.16 -18.02 -0.15
CA GLN A 23 8.82 -18.03 1.29
C GLN A 23 9.36 -16.83 2.08
N LYS A 24 10.40 -16.16 1.59
CA LYS A 24 10.87 -14.89 2.16
C LYS A 24 9.98 -13.75 1.71
N MET A 25 9.69 -13.65 0.41
CA MET A 25 8.79 -12.67 -0.17
C MET A 25 7.40 -12.71 0.48
N GLN A 26 6.81 -13.90 0.65
CA GLN A 26 5.51 -14.06 1.29
C GLN A 26 5.49 -13.42 2.70
N ARG A 27 6.49 -13.72 3.54
CA ARG A 27 6.61 -13.13 4.88
C ARG A 27 6.83 -11.62 4.83
N GLN A 28 7.67 -11.13 3.92
CA GLN A 28 7.89 -9.70 3.75
C GLN A 28 6.63 -8.97 3.27
N MET A 29 5.78 -9.59 2.43
CA MET A 29 4.48 -9.05 2.06
C MET A 29 3.51 -9.04 3.25
N GLU A 30 3.44 -10.13 4.03
CA GLU A 30 2.59 -10.20 5.24
C GLU A 30 3.02 -9.18 6.32
N GLU A 31 4.32 -8.94 6.48
CA GLU A 31 4.89 -7.92 7.38
C GLU A 31 4.59 -6.51 6.88
N GLN A 32 4.92 -6.20 5.61
CA GLN A 32 4.64 -4.88 5.01
C GLN A 32 3.14 -4.56 4.96
N GLN A 33 2.27 -5.55 4.74
CA GLN A 33 0.83 -5.34 4.76
C GLN A 33 0.33 -4.96 6.16
N LYS A 34 0.87 -5.55 7.23
CA LYS A 34 0.55 -5.15 8.61
C LYS A 34 1.08 -3.76 8.95
N GLU A 35 2.33 -3.46 8.58
CA GLU A 35 2.90 -2.12 8.75
C GLU A 35 2.10 -1.06 7.98
N MET A 36 1.61 -1.40 6.79
CA MET A 36 0.73 -0.55 5.99
C MET A 36 -0.62 -0.33 6.69
N GLU A 37 -1.23 -1.40 7.21
CA GLU A 37 -2.50 -1.36 7.94
C GLU A 37 -2.46 -0.49 9.20
N GLU A 38 -1.31 -0.40 9.88
CA GLU A 38 -1.10 0.39 11.11
C GLU A 38 -0.65 1.84 10.85
N LYS A 39 -0.23 2.18 9.62
CA LYS A 39 0.14 3.57 9.26
C LYS A 39 -1.06 4.50 9.25
N GLU A 40 -0.82 5.72 9.73
CA GLU A 40 -1.75 6.85 9.69
C GLU A 40 -1.28 7.90 8.67
N PHE A 41 -2.22 8.47 7.92
CA PHE A 41 -1.99 9.52 6.93
C PHE A 41 -2.84 10.73 7.30
N GLU A 42 -2.22 11.90 7.41
CA GLU A 42 -2.87 13.15 7.80
C GLU A 42 -2.70 14.18 6.68
N ALA A 43 -3.81 14.79 6.27
CA ALA A 43 -3.83 15.87 5.27
C ALA A 43 -4.72 17.02 5.76
N THR A 44 -4.48 18.22 5.22
CA THR A 44 -5.18 19.44 5.62
C THR A 44 -5.79 20.18 4.42
N ALA A 45 -6.81 20.97 4.70
CA ALA A 45 -7.43 21.92 3.77
C ALA A 45 -7.65 23.27 4.47
N GLY A 46 -7.95 24.32 3.69
CA GLY A 46 -8.30 25.64 4.25
C GLY A 46 -7.17 26.28 5.06
N GLY A 47 -5.92 26.12 4.62
CA GLY A 47 -4.74 26.64 5.34
C GLY A 47 -4.40 25.91 6.66
N GLY A 48 -5.05 24.77 6.94
CA GLY A 48 -4.92 24.03 8.20
C GLY A 48 -6.21 24.00 9.01
N ALA A 49 -7.22 24.77 8.62
CA ALA A 49 -8.51 24.85 9.30
C ALA A 49 -9.26 23.51 9.36
N VAL A 50 -9.09 22.64 8.37
CA VAL A 50 -9.57 21.26 8.40
C VAL A 50 -8.39 20.31 8.32
N THR A 51 -8.33 19.34 9.24
CA THR A 51 -7.35 18.26 9.25
C THR A 51 -8.06 16.91 9.32
N VAL A 52 -7.76 16.02 8.37
CA VAL A 52 -8.33 14.67 8.31
C VAL A 52 -7.22 13.64 8.40
N LYS A 53 -7.45 12.61 9.23
CA LYS A 53 -6.55 11.47 9.38
C LYS A 53 -7.23 10.18 8.93
N VAL A 54 -6.54 9.38 8.13
CA VAL A 54 -6.98 8.04 7.68
C VAL A 54 -5.95 6.96 8.02
N SER A 55 -6.39 5.73 8.23
CA SER A 55 -5.51 4.56 8.33
C SER A 55 -5.16 3.98 6.95
N GLY A 56 -4.12 3.15 6.87
CA GLY A 56 -3.85 2.32 5.69
C GLY A 56 -4.95 1.31 5.34
N LYS A 57 -5.95 1.10 6.21
CA LYS A 57 -7.17 0.33 5.92
C LYS A 57 -8.24 1.13 5.18
N LYS A 58 -7.97 2.40 4.83
CA LYS A 58 -8.91 3.39 4.29
C LYS A 58 -10.03 3.79 5.27
N GLU A 59 -9.78 3.68 6.57
CA GLU A 59 -10.72 4.11 7.62
C GLU A 59 -10.38 5.55 8.04
N VAL A 60 -11.39 6.43 8.15
CA VAL A 60 -11.21 7.77 8.71
C VAL A 60 -11.11 7.66 10.23
N LEU A 61 -9.97 8.08 10.79
CA LEU A 61 -9.66 7.98 12.22
C LEU A 61 -10.05 9.25 12.99
N SER A 62 -9.87 10.43 12.38
CA SER A 62 -10.26 11.69 13.00
C SER A 62 -10.46 12.80 11.98
N VAL A 63 -11.40 13.71 12.27
CA VAL A 63 -11.54 15.02 11.63
C VAL A 63 -11.36 16.08 12.72
N LYS A 64 -10.54 17.09 12.47
CA LYS A 64 -10.36 18.27 13.33
C LYS A 64 -10.69 19.51 12.53
N LEU A 65 -11.41 20.43 13.15
CA LEU A 65 -11.86 21.69 12.58
C LEU A 65 -11.36 22.83 13.49
N SER A 66 -10.91 23.94 12.92
CA SER A 66 -10.77 25.20 13.65
C SER A 66 -12.13 25.89 13.76
N GLU A 67 -12.31 26.72 14.80
CA GLU A 67 -13.58 27.44 15.02
C GLU A 67 -13.92 28.40 13.87
N GLU A 68 -12.91 28.89 13.13
CA GLU A 68 -13.06 29.89 12.05
C GLU A 68 -13.76 29.35 10.78
N VAL A 69 -13.88 28.03 10.62
CA VAL A 69 -14.60 27.37 9.52
C VAL A 69 -15.91 26.72 9.95
N VAL A 70 -16.34 26.91 11.20
CA VAL A 70 -17.63 26.41 11.70
C VAL A 70 -18.64 27.55 11.73
N ASP A 71 -18.94 28.07 10.54
CA ASP A 71 -19.95 29.13 10.34
C ASP A 71 -21.30 28.49 9.94
N PRO A 72 -22.39 28.68 10.71
CA PRO A 72 -23.72 28.18 10.32
C PRO A 72 -24.30 28.86 9.08
N ASP A 73 -23.79 30.03 8.68
CA ASP A 73 -24.21 30.74 7.47
C ASP A 73 -23.39 30.32 6.22
N ASP A 74 -22.27 29.59 6.38
CA ASP A 74 -21.41 29.06 5.29
C ASP A 74 -20.97 27.61 5.55
N ILE A 75 -21.96 26.71 5.64
CA ILE A 75 -21.73 25.26 5.82
C ILE A 75 -21.12 24.63 4.54
N GLU A 76 -21.43 25.16 3.35
CA GLU A 76 -20.94 24.63 2.07
C GLU A 76 -19.40 24.69 2.00
N MET A 77 -18.77 25.80 2.45
CA MET A 77 -17.32 25.88 2.57
C MET A 77 -16.75 24.79 3.49
N LEU A 78 -17.37 24.53 4.64
CA LEU A 78 -16.90 23.51 5.58
C LEU A 78 -16.97 22.10 4.97
N GLU A 79 -18.05 21.79 4.26
CA GLU A 79 -18.22 20.52 3.54
C GLU A 79 -17.13 20.33 2.47
N ASP A 80 -16.87 21.35 1.65
CA ASP A 80 -15.82 21.33 0.62
C ASP A 80 -14.42 21.12 1.22
N LEU A 81 -14.12 21.76 2.35
CA LEU A 81 -12.83 21.59 3.05
C LEU A 81 -12.66 20.17 3.62
N ILE A 82 -13.73 19.58 4.17
CA ILE A 82 -13.71 18.17 4.64
C ILE A 82 -13.51 17.22 3.46
N VAL A 83 -14.20 17.43 2.34
CA VAL A 83 -14.04 16.64 1.12
C VAL A 83 -12.61 16.75 0.58
N ALA A 84 -12.03 17.96 0.54
CA ALA A 84 -10.66 18.18 0.08
C ALA A 84 -9.63 17.45 0.96
N ALA A 85 -9.66 17.66 2.28
CA ALA A 85 -8.73 17.05 3.22
C ALA A 85 -8.85 15.51 3.25
N THR A 86 -10.07 14.97 3.20
CA THR A 86 -10.30 13.51 3.20
C THR A 86 -9.74 12.86 1.94
N ASN A 87 -10.02 13.43 0.76
CA ASN A 87 -9.52 12.89 -0.50
C ASN A 87 -7.98 12.96 -0.59
N GLU A 88 -7.36 14.01 -0.07
CA GLU A 88 -5.90 14.12 -0.08
C GLU A 88 -5.24 13.11 0.89
N ALA A 89 -5.80 12.92 2.09
CA ALA A 89 -5.33 11.88 3.02
C ALA A 89 -5.42 10.47 2.40
N LEU A 90 -6.51 10.18 1.66
CA LEU A 90 -6.66 8.93 0.92
C LEU A 90 -5.64 8.79 -0.22
N ARG A 91 -5.38 9.85 -1.00
CA ARG A 91 -4.33 9.83 -2.05
C ARG A 91 -2.94 9.59 -1.48
N MET A 92 -2.61 10.21 -0.34
CA MET A 92 -1.33 9.99 0.34
C MET A 92 -1.16 8.52 0.75
N MET A 93 -2.20 7.92 1.32
CA MET A 93 -2.24 6.50 1.69
C MET A 93 -2.10 5.58 0.46
N GLU A 94 -2.81 5.86 -0.64
CA GLU A 94 -2.72 5.06 -1.87
C GLU A 94 -1.35 5.18 -2.54
N ALA A 95 -0.75 6.38 -2.52
CA ALA A 95 0.59 6.61 -3.05
C ALA A 95 1.68 5.91 -2.22
N ASP A 96 1.54 5.81 -0.89
CA ASP A 96 2.49 5.07 -0.04
C ASP A 96 2.33 3.54 -0.20
N SER A 97 1.09 3.06 -0.29
CA SER A 97 0.77 1.66 -0.58
C SER A 97 1.33 1.20 -1.94
N ALA A 98 1.19 2.03 -2.97
CA ALA A 98 1.78 1.78 -4.29
C ALA A 98 3.32 1.72 -4.23
N LYS A 99 3.97 2.64 -3.49
CA LYS A 99 5.44 2.62 -3.30
C LYS A 99 5.92 1.39 -2.54
N ALA A 100 5.19 0.94 -1.51
CA ALA A 100 5.52 -0.26 -0.77
C ALA A 100 5.47 -1.51 -1.67
N MET A 101 4.43 -1.62 -2.50
CA MET A 101 4.32 -2.68 -3.51
C MET A 101 5.39 -2.59 -4.59
N GLU A 102 5.75 -1.38 -5.06
CA GLU A 102 6.84 -1.17 -6.01
C GLU A 102 8.20 -1.56 -5.41
N ALA A 103 8.46 -1.25 -4.13
CA ALA A 103 9.70 -1.66 -3.46
C ALA A 103 9.83 -3.19 -3.36
N LEU A 104 8.72 -3.89 -3.08
CA LEU A 104 8.67 -5.35 -3.02
C LEU A 104 8.82 -6.01 -4.42
N THR A 105 8.17 -5.46 -5.45
CA THR A 105 8.12 -6.05 -6.80
C THR A 105 9.26 -5.60 -7.71
N GLY A 106 9.72 -4.35 -7.60
CA GLY A 106 10.89 -3.82 -8.30
C GLY A 106 12.19 -4.52 -7.89
N GLY A 107 12.29 -4.98 -6.64
CA GLY A 107 13.37 -5.86 -6.18
C GLY A 107 13.38 -7.23 -6.86
N LEU A 108 12.24 -7.70 -7.38
CA LEU A 108 12.11 -8.98 -8.09
C LEU A 108 12.39 -8.87 -9.59
N ASN A 109 12.05 -7.73 -10.20
CA ASN A 109 12.34 -7.45 -11.62
C ASN A 109 13.84 -7.46 -11.95
N LEU A 110 14.71 -7.31 -10.93
CA LEU A 110 16.17 -7.43 -11.04
C LEU A 110 16.70 -8.87 -10.87
N GLY A 111 15.89 -9.84 -10.43
CA GLY A 111 16.34 -11.16 -10.01
C GLY A 111 15.94 -12.33 -10.93
N GLY A 112 14.85 -12.20 -11.68
CA GLY A 112 14.38 -13.24 -12.60
C GLY A 112 12.93 -13.04 -12.98
N GLY A 113 12.67 -12.92 -14.29
CA GLY A 113 11.36 -12.52 -14.80
C GLY A 113 10.23 -13.46 -14.39
N PHE A 114 9.37 -12.99 -13.50
CA PHE A 114 7.99 -13.44 -13.34
C PHE A 114 7.08 -12.33 -13.85
N PRO A 115 6.33 -12.54 -14.95
CA PRO A 115 5.21 -11.68 -15.28
C PRO A 115 4.06 -11.98 -14.32
N PHE A 116 3.53 -10.93 -13.72
CA PHE A 116 2.16 -10.86 -13.23
C PHE A 116 1.40 -9.91 -14.16
#